data_AF-A0A7C4I5V7-F1
#
_entry.id   AF-A0A7C4I5V7-F1
#
_cell.length_a   1.000
_cell.length_b   1.000
_cell.length_c   1.000
_cell.angle_alpha   90.00
_cell.angle_beta   90.00
_cell.angle_gamma   90.00
#
_symmetry.space_group_name_H-M   'P 1'
#
loop_
_entity.id
_entity.type
_entity.pdbx_description
1 polymer ?
#
loop_
_entity_poly.entity_id
_entity_poly.type
_entity_poly.pdbx_seq_one_letter_code
_entity_poly.pdbx_strand_id
1 'polypeptide(L)' 'MFAEILVNLPVESTFWYELGEFSSKAKRYERVKVIFSGEETEGIIVNVSDEPGPNRLGKVISI' A
#
# COMPACT_ATOMS: atom_id res chain seq x y z
N MET A 1 9.15 7.24 1.92
CA MET A 1 8.04 6.76 2.77
C MET A 1 7.37 5.55 2.12
N PHE A 2 6.99 4.61 2.94
CA PHE A 2 6.33 3.36 2.59
C PHE A 2 5.05 3.22 3.40
N ALA A 3 4.09 2.49 2.85
CA ALA A 3 2.88 2.11 3.54
C ALA A 3 2.73 0.60 3.53
N GLU A 4 2.33 0.07 4.67
CA GLU A 4 1.77 -1.27 4.76
C GLU A 4 0.30 -1.19 4.37
N ILE A 5 -0.09 -1.93 3.34
CA ILE A 5 -1.43 -1.89 2.75
C ILE A 5 -2.04 -3.27 2.86
N LEU A 6 -3.21 -3.33 3.51
CA LEU A 6 -4.08 -4.48 3.50
C LEU A 6 -4.82 -4.53 2.17
N VAL A 7 -4.62 -5.60 1.40
CA VAL A 7 -5.37 -5.87 0.16
C VAL A 7 -6.36 -6.99 0.40
N ASN A 8 -7.60 -6.78 -0.05
CA ASN A 8 -8.71 -7.70 0.18
C ASN A 8 -8.92 -8.56 -1.08
N LEU A 9 -8.09 -9.58 -1.24
CA LEU A 9 -8.28 -10.70 -2.18
C LEU A 9 -8.46 -11.98 -1.33
N PRO A 10 -8.71 -13.19 -1.86
CA PRO A 10 -9.45 -14.23 -1.13
C PRO A 10 -8.87 -14.68 0.24
N VAL A 11 -7.63 -14.27 0.55
CA VAL A 11 -7.08 -14.22 1.90
C VAL A 11 -6.58 -12.80 2.19
N GLU A 12 -7.07 -12.18 3.27
CA GLU A 12 -6.60 -10.88 3.75
C GLU A 12 -5.08 -10.91 4.02
N SER A 13 -4.33 -10.05 3.34
CA SER A 13 -2.87 -10.00 3.44
C SER A 13 -2.37 -8.56 3.38
N THR A 14 -1.30 -8.26 4.11
CA THR A 14 -0.63 -6.95 4.07
C THR A 14 0.65 -7.01 3.26
N PHE A 15 0.90 -5.96 2.49
CA PHE A 15 2.13 -5.82 1.71
C PHE A 15 2.63 -4.40 1.77
N TRP A 16 3.94 -4.23 1.58
CA TRP A 16 4.57 -2.93 1.65
C TRP A 16 4.70 -2.30 0.27
N TYR A 17 4.28 -1.04 0.17
CA TYR A 17 4.31 -0.25 -1.06
C TYR A 17 5.02 1.07 -0.81
N GLU A 18 5.74 1.55 -1.82
CA GLU A 18 6.34 2.89 -1.81
C GLU A 18 5.26 3.95 -2.10
N LEU A 19 5.21 4.99 -1.27
CA LEU A 19 4.20 6.05 -1.39
C LEU A 19 4.52 7.08 -2.48
N GLY A 20 5.79 7.26 -2.85
CA GLY A 20 6.21 8.23 -3.88
C GLY A 20 5.65 9.64 -3.66
N GLU A 21 4.99 10.17 -4.68
CA GLU A 21 4.34 11.50 -4.64
C GLU A 21 3.19 11.62 -3.62
N PHE A 22 2.63 10.49 -3.20
CA PHE A 22 1.53 10.45 -2.24
C PHE A 22 1.98 10.44 -0.77
N SER A 23 3.30 10.49 -0.51
CA SER A 23 3.89 10.47 0.82
C SER A 23 3.32 11.52 1.78
N SER A 24 2.93 12.69 1.28
CA SER A 24 2.34 13.78 2.08
C SER A 24 0.83 13.64 2.32
N LYS A 25 0.15 12.76 1.59
CA LYS A 25 -1.31 12.56 1.66
C LYS A 25 -1.69 11.28 2.40
N ALA A 26 -0.83 10.27 2.31
CA ALA A 26 -1.06 8.93 2.85
C ALA A 26 -1.33 8.94 4.36
N LYS A 27 -2.51 8.47 4.75
CA LYS A 27 -2.91 8.32 6.15
C LYS A 27 -3.33 6.89 6.47
N ARG A 28 -3.21 6.53 7.75
CA ARG A 28 -3.74 5.27 8.26
C ARG A 28 -5.26 5.21 8.02
N TYR A 29 -5.72 4.04 7.60
CA TYR A 29 -7.11 3.71 7.24
C TYR A 29 -7.65 4.39 5.98
N GLU A 30 -6.76 4.99 5.18
CA GLU A 30 -7.11 5.55 3.88
C GLU A 30 -7.19 4.44 2.84
N ARG A 31 -8.17 4.56 1.92
CA ARG A 31 -8.29 3.63 0.79
C ARG A 31 -7.32 4.07 -0.28
N VAL A 32 -6.69 3.09 -0.92
CA VAL A 32 -5.67 3.33 -1.94
C VAL A 32 -5.82 2.30 -3.04
N LYS A 33 -5.30 2.61 -4.22
CA LYS A 33 -5.09 1.62 -5.29
C LYS A 33 -3.62 1.29 -5.42
N VAL A 34 -3.34 0.00 -5.60
CA VAL A 34 -2.00 -0.56 -5.76
C VAL A 34 -2.00 -1.57 -6.90
N ILE A 35 -0.82 -1.91 -7.41
CA ILE A 35 -0.66 -3.08 -8.29
C ILE A 35 -0.35 -4.29 -7.42
N PHE A 36 -1.19 -5.32 -7.48
CA PHE A 36 -0.97 -6.60 -6.83
C PHE A 36 -1.11 -7.72 -7.87
N SER A 37 -0.10 -8.58 -7.98
CA SER A 37 -0.08 -9.68 -8.96
C SER A 37 -0.34 -9.26 -10.42
N GLY A 38 0.03 -8.02 -10.77
CA GLY A 38 -0.16 -7.47 -12.12
C GLY A 38 -1.53 -6.81 -12.36
N GLU A 39 -2.42 -6.79 -11.37
CA GLU A 39 -3.75 -6.18 -11.46
C GLU A 39 -3.89 -4.99 -10.51
N GLU A 40 -4.70 -4.00 -10.90
CA GLU A 40 -5.09 -2.91 -10.02
C GLU A 40 -6.01 -3.42 -8.92
N THR A 41 -5.61 -3.26 -7.67
CA THR A 41 -6.33 -3.74 -6.49
C THR A 41 -6.52 -2.62 -5.49
N GLU A 42 -7.72 -2.54 -4.91
CA GLU A 42 -8.00 -1.63 -3.80
C GLU A 42 -7.43 -2.21 -2.49
N GLY A 43 -6.87 -1.33 -1.67
CA GLY A 43 -6.37 -1.67 -0.35
C GLY A 43 -6.60 -0.56 0.66
N ILE A 44 -6.24 -0.84 1.92
CA ILE A 44 -6.33 0.09 3.03
C ILE A 44 -4.95 0.23 3.66
N ILE A 45 -4.46 1.47 3.83
CA ILE A 45 -3.22 1.72 4.55
C ILE A 45 -3.42 1.34 6.02
N VAL A 46 -2.66 0.39 6.53
CA VAL A 46 -2.69 0.00 7.96
C VAL A 46 -1.51 0.55 8.75
N ASN A 47 -0.41 0.91 8.08
CA ASN A 47 0.75 1.54 8.68
C ASN A 47 1.52 2.41 7.66
N VAL A 48 2.25 3.42 8.13
CA VAL A 48 3.16 4.26 7.32
C VAL A 48 4.52 4.33 8.01
N SER A 49 5.59 4.17 7.25
CA SER A 49 6.98 4.18 7.75
C SER A 49 7.91 4.91 6.80
N ASP A 50 8.99 5.47 7.33
CA ASP A 50 10.10 5.97 6.53
C ASP A 50 11.01 4.84 6.02
N GLU A 51 11.01 3.71 6.72
CA GLU A 51 11.78 2.51 6.37
C GLU A 51 10.94 1.51 5.56
N PRO A 52 11.55 0.77 4.62
CA PRO A 52 10.86 -0.27 3.87
C PRO A 52 10.58 -1.49 4.77
N GLY A 53 9.34 -2.01 4.72
CA GLY A 53 9.00 -3.27 5.37
C GLY A 53 9.24 -4.52 4.49
N PRO A 54 9.02 -5.73 5.05
CA PRO A 54 9.16 -6.99 4.33
C PRO A 54 8.10 -7.14 3.21
N ASN A 55 8.31 -8.05 2.26
CA ASN A 55 7.32 -8.36 1.20
C ASN A 55 6.87 -7.14 0.36
N ARG A 56 7.83 -6.35 -0.12
CA ARG A 56 7.56 -5.17 -0.95
C ARG A 56 7.03 -5.56 -2.33
N LEU A 57 5.90 -4.97 -2.73
CA LEU A 57 5.23 -5.29 -3.99
C LEU A 57 5.20 -4.18 -5.03
N GLY A 58 5.69 -2.98 -4.72
CA GLY A 58 5.85 -1.90 -5.71
C GLY A 58 5.56 -0.52 -5.16
N LYS A 59 4.74 0.24 -5.89
CA LYS A 59 4.35 1.62 -5.59
C LYS A 59 2.83 1.77 -5.50
N VAL A 60 2.36 2.71 -4.69
CA VAL A 60 0.97 3.17 -4.70
C VAL A 60 0.69 3.94 -5.98
N ILE A 61 -0.46 3.70 -6.61
CA ILE A 61 -0.85 4.37 -7.86
C ILE A 61 -1.93 5.44 -7.66
N SER A 62 -2.75 5.35 -6.61
CA SER A 62 -3.67 6.41 -6.19
C SER A 62 -4.04 6.32 -4.70
N ILE A 63 -4.41 7.47 -4.13
CA ILE A 63 -4.99 7.65 -2.78
C ILE A 63 -6.29 8.43 -2.92
#